data_AF-A0A838SQA7-F1
#
_entry.id   AF-A0A838SQA7-F1
#
_cell.length_a   1.000
_cell.length_b   1.000
_cell.length_c   1.000
_cell.angle_alpha   90.00
_cell.angle_beta   90.00
_cell.angle_gamma   90.00
#
_symmetry.space_group_name_H-M   'P 1'
#
loop_
_entity.id
_entity.type
_entity.pdbx_description
1 polymer ?
#
loop_
_entity_poly.entity_id
_entity_poly.type
_entity_poly.pdbx_seq_one_letter_code
_entity_poly.pdbx_strand_id
1 'polypeptide(L)'
;MWSSILLPALASAVALVFAGQLARQYLRRRRPHALAWAMSLALFGLASAMVAVGVGISWSSPVFGIYWIGGALLNVPLLAVGQLLLLDPRRAVLYWTLAGVCAAWSVLFTAMAGFDRAVLAAASAGNTIPLGSQVLGGMTAYKLVGPFNASFLIVVGGSIWSAVRTRRWRVLLIALGVTVAAAGSSAVGSGRDFLFSVLLAAGVSIMYLGFLAASRPPRRVPSPLSA
;
A
#
# COMPACT_ATOMS: atom_id res chain seq x y z
N MET A 1 -3.77 3.56 23.67
CA MET A 1 -3.14 4.82 23.24
C MET A 1 -1.76 4.61 22.61
N TRP A 2 -0.78 4.00 23.29
CA TRP A 2 0.55 3.81 22.69
C TRP A 2 0.56 2.87 21.47
N SER A 3 -0.21 1.79 21.53
CA SER A 3 -0.26 0.80 20.45
C SER A 3 -0.84 1.33 19.14
N SER A 4 -1.78 2.28 19.19
CA SER A 4 -2.39 2.92 18.02
C SER A 4 -1.47 3.92 17.31
N ILE A 5 -0.34 4.30 17.92
CA ILE A 5 0.71 5.14 17.33
C ILE A 5 1.90 4.28 16.90
N LEU A 6 2.33 3.37 17.77
CA LEU A 6 3.50 2.52 17.53
C LEU A 6 3.30 1.56 16.36
N LEU A 7 2.10 0.97 16.21
CA LEU A 7 1.84 0.03 15.12
C LEU A 7 1.86 0.69 13.73
N PRO A 8 1.20 1.84 13.49
CA PRO A 8 1.32 2.54 12.22
C PRO A 8 2.75 3.05 11.97
N ALA A 9 3.46 3.51 13.01
CA ALA A 9 4.86 3.90 12.88
C ALA A 9 5.77 2.71 12.49
N LEU A 10 5.56 1.54 13.09
CA LEU A 10 6.25 0.31 12.73
C LEU A 10 5.92 -0.12 11.30
N ALA A 11 4.63 -0.11 10.92
CA ALA A 11 4.19 -0.40 9.56
C ALA A 11 4.85 0.55 8.55
N SER A 12 4.94 1.83 8.89
CA SER A 12 5.64 2.85 8.09
C SER A 12 7.11 2.51 7.91
N ALA A 13 7.82 2.23 9.01
CA ALA A 13 9.24 1.88 8.97
C ALA A 13 9.50 0.63 8.12
N VAL A 14 8.72 -0.45 8.32
CA VAL A 14 8.85 -1.69 7.53
C VAL A 14 8.58 -1.42 6.04
N ALA A 15 7.53 -0.66 5.73
CA ALA A 15 7.18 -0.30 4.36
C ALA A 15 8.27 0.51 3.67
N LEU A 16 8.84 1.50 4.35
CA LEU A 16 9.91 2.36 3.80
C LEU A 16 11.22 1.60 3.62
N VAL A 17 11.58 0.69 4.55
CA VAL A 17 12.73 -0.20 4.38
C VAL A 17 12.53 -1.11 3.17
N PHE A 18 11.33 -1.68 3.02
CA PHE A 18 11.00 -2.53 1.88
C PHE A 18 11.02 -1.74 0.57
N ALA A 19 10.42 -0.55 0.54
CA ALA A 19 10.46 0.37 -0.60
C ALA A 19 11.89 0.72 -1.00
N GLY A 20 12.76 1.03 -0.05
CA GLY A 20 14.18 1.33 -0.30
C GLY A 20 14.95 0.14 -0.90
N GLN A 21 14.62 -1.09 -0.49
CA GLN A 21 15.22 -2.29 -1.07
C GLN A 21 14.79 -2.50 -2.53
N LEU A 22 13.51 -2.30 -2.83
CA LEU A 22 12.98 -2.36 -4.21
C LEU A 22 13.53 -1.22 -5.08
N ALA A 23 13.65 0.00 -4.55
CA ALA A 23 14.25 1.12 -5.24
C ALA A 23 15.73 0.84 -5.60
N ARG A 24 16.51 0.29 -4.67
CA ARG A 24 17.88 -0.16 -4.94
C ARG A 24 17.92 -1.25 -6.01
N GLN A 25 16.98 -2.21 -5.98
CA GLN A 25 16.86 -3.24 -7.00
C GLN A 25 16.56 -2.63 -8.38
N TYR A 26 15.68 -1.63 -8.44
CA TYR A 26 15.39 -0.87 -9.65
C TYR A 26 16.62 -0.13 -10.17
N LEU A 27 17.35 0.59 -9.32
CA LEU A 27 18.55 1.33 -9.74
C LEU A 27 19.63 0.39 -10.32
N ARG A 28 19.77 -0.82 -9.76
CA ARG A 28 20.75 -1.82 -10.21
C ARG A 28 20.36 -2.60 -11.46
N ARG A 29 19.08 -2.96 -11.63
CA ARG A 29 18.62 -3.87 -12.71
C ARG A 29 17.57 -3.26 -13.65
N ARG A 30 17.18 -2.01 -13.42
CA ARG A 30 16.20 -1.21 -14.18
C ARG A 30 14.90 -1.96 -14.51
N ARG A 31 14.39 -2.73 -13.55
CA ARG A 31 13.14 -3.50 -13.71
C ARG A 31 11.92 -2.61 -13.38
N PRO A 32 11.08 -2.24 -14.36
CA PRO A 32 10.05 -1.21 -14.17
C PRO A 32 9.00 -1.58 -13.11
N HIS A 33 8.65 -2.87 -12.95
CA HIS A 33 7.74 -3.32 -11.89
C HIS A 33 8.28 -3.01 -10.47
N ALA A 34 9.60 -3.08 -10.27
CA ALA A 34 10.21 -2.82 -8.97
C ALA A 34 10.07 -1.34 -8.57
N LEU A 35 10.08 -0.42 -9.54
CA LEU A 35 9.83 1.00 -9.29
C LEU A 35 8.38 1.23 -8.86
N ALA A 36 7.40 0.65 -9.56
CA ALA A 36 5.99 0.79 -9.22
C ALA A 36 5.68 0.25 -7.81
N TRP A 37 6.23 -0.93 -7.46
CA TRP A 37 6.10 -1.49 -6.12
C TRP A 37 6.82 -0.65 -5.06
N ALA A 38 8.01 -0.10 -5.36
CA ALA A 38 8.69 0.81 -4.44
C ALA A 38 7.87 2.07 -4.17
N MET A 39 7.26 2.67 -5.21
CA MET A 39 6.41 3.85 -5.08
C MET A 39 5.16 3.57 -4.25
N SER A 40 4.49 2.44 -4.50
CA SER A 40 3.35 2.00 -3.69
C SER A 40 3.74 1.85 -2.22
N LEU A 41 4.83 1.12 -1.92
CA LEU A 41 5.26 0.90 -0.53
C LEU A 41 5.72 2.20 0.15
N ALA A 42 6.31 3.14 -0.59
CA ALA A 42 6.64 4.45 -0.07
C ALA A 42 5.38 5.25 0.29
N LEU A 43 4.34 5.22 -0.55
CA LEU A 43 3.05 5.85 -0.27
C LEU A 43 2.33 5.19 0.90
N PHE A 44 2.35 3.86 1.00
CA PHE A 44 1.84 3.14 2.17
C PHE A 44 2.58 3.54 3.45
N GLY A 45 3.91 3.66 3.38
CA GLY A 45 4.73 4.09 4.50
C GLY A 45 4.40 5.51 4.93
N LEU A 46 4.26 6.43 3.98
CA LEU A 46 3.86 7.81 4.23
C LEU A 46 2.45 7.89 4.83
N ALA A 47 1.48 7.16 4.27
CA ALA A 47 0.11 7.11 4.77
C ALA A 47 0.06 6.55 6.21
N SER A 48 0.83 5.50 6.50
CA SER A 48 0.94 4.92 7.85
C SER A 48 1.56 5.89 8.85
N ALA A 49 2.55 6.69 8.41
CA ALA A 49 3.10 7.77 9.23
C ALA A 49 2.06 8.87 9.50
N MET A 50 1.26 9.24 8.50
CA MET A 50 0.16 10.21 8.67
C MET A 50 -0.92 9.70 9.63
N VAL A 51 -1.19 8.39 9.66
CA VAL A 51 -2.07 7.79 10.69
C VAL A 51 -1.47 7.96 12.09
N ALA A 52 -0.17 7.68 12.26
CA ALA A 52 0.51 7.89 13.54
C ALA A 52 0.45 9.37 14.00
N VAL A 53 0.63 10.31 13.07
CA VAL A 53 0.50 11.76 13.32
C VAL A 53 -0.94 12.13 13.65
N GLY A 54 -1.92 11.66 12.88
CA GLY A 54 -3.34 11.98 13.06
C GLY A 54 -3.88 11.49 14.40
N VAL A 55 -3.54 10.27 14.78
CA VAL A 55 -3.94 9.65 16.05
C VAL A 55 -3.14 10.20 17.23
N GLY A 56 -1.83 10.45 17.05
CA GLY A 56 -0.94 10.84 18.15
C GLY A 56 -0.88 12.34 18.45
N ILE A 57 -1.10 13.18 17.45
CA ILE A 57 -1.01 14.65 17.57
C ILE A 57 -2.39 15.25 17.28
N SER A 58 -2.82 15.24 16.01
CA SER A 58 -4.15 15.68 15.58
C SER A 58 -4.35 15.45 14.09
N TRP A 59 -5.61 15.28 13.69
CA TRP A 59 -6.03 15.26 12.30
C TRP A 59 -6.23 16.68 11.78
N SER A 60 -5.61 16.96 10.64
CA SER A 60 -5.84 18.16 9.84
C SER A 60 -6.09 17.77 8.38
N SER A 61 -6.66 18.69 7.58
CA SER A 61 -6.92 18.45 6.15
C SER A 61 -5.69 17.92 5.38
N PRO A 62 -4.46 18.48 5.52
CA PRO A 62 -3.30 17.93 4.81
C PRO A 62 -2.89 16.53 5.33
N VAL A 63 -2.93 16.29 6.64
CA VAL A 63 -2.61 14.97 7.22
C VAL A 63 -3.56 13.91 6.69
N PHE A 64 -4.87 14.20 6.71
CA PHE A 64 -5.89 13.30 6.18
C PHE A 64 -5.77 13.14 4.66
N GLY A 65 -5.52 14.22 3.92
CA GLY A 65 -5.37 14.18 2.47
C GLY A 65 -4.19 13.33 2.01
N ILE A 66 -3.03 13.42 2.67
CA ILE A 66 -1.87 12.58 2.38
C ILE A 66 -2.16 11.11 2.71
N TYR A 67 -2.78 10.85 3.87
CA TYR A 67 -3.26 9.51 4.23
C TYR A 67 -4.23 8.94 3.18
N TRP A 68 -5.17 9.76 2.70
CA TRP A 68 -6.18 9.38 1.72
C TRP A 68 -5.56 9.03 0.36
N ILE A 69 -4.71 9.91 -0.17
CA ILE A 69 -4.06 9.69 -1.46
C ILE A 69 -3.12 8.49 -1.39
N GLY A 70 -2.27 8.46 -0.36
CA GLY A 70 -1.22 7.47 -0.23
C GLY A 70 -1.72 6.09 0.15
N GLY A 71 -2.77 5.98 0.97
CA GLY A 71 -3.31 4.72 1.45
C GLY A 71 -4.50 4.21 0.63
N ALA A 72 -5.51 5.06 0.41
CA ALA A 72 -6.79 4.65 -0.15
C ALA A 72 -6.84 4.74 -1.68
N LEU A 73 -6.25 5.78 -2.29
CA LEU A 73 -6.35 5.99 -3.73
C LEU A 73 -5.23 5.32 -4.52
N LEU A 74 -3.96 5.68 -4.27
CA LEU A 74 -2.88 5.34 -5.20
C LEU A 74 -2.15 4.04 -4.90
N ASN A 75 -2.24 3.53 -3.67
CA ASN A 75 -1.44 2.39 -3.25
C ASN A 75 -1.74 1.12 -4.06
N VAL A 76 -2.99 0.67 -4.04
CA VAL A 76 -3.42 -0.57 -4.69
C VAL A 76 -3.31 -0.46 -6.23
N PRO A 77 -3.71 0.65 -6.87
CA PRO A 77 -3.49 0.82 -8.31
C PRO A 77 -2.01 0.76 -8.70
N LEU A 78 -1.10 1.33 -7.91
CA LEU A 78 0.34 1.23 -8.20
C LEU A 78 0.88 -0.20 -8.03
N LEU A 79 0.37 -0.97 -7.06
CA LEU A 79 0.66 -2.42 -6.99
C LEU A 79 0.19 -3.14 -8.24
N ALA A 80 -1.02 -2.82 -8.72
CA ALA A 80 -1.58 -3.39 -9.95
C ALA A 80 -0.73 -3.02 -11.17
N VAL A 81 -0.27 -1.78 -11.29
CA VAL A 81 0.65 -1.33 -12.35
C VAL A 81 1.94 -2.14 -12.31
N GLY A 82 2.54 -2.33 -11.13
CA GLY A 82 3.72 -3.18 -10.98
C GLY A 82 3.47 -4.63 -11.41
N GLN A 83 2.28 -5.17 -11.12
CA GLN A 83 1.88 -6.50 -11.56
C GLN A 83 1.71 -6.59 -13.09
N LEU A 84 1.07 -5.60 -13.71
CA LEU A 84 0.92 -5.51 -15.17
C LEU A 84 2.28 -5.39 -15.87
N LEU A 85 3.20 -4.58 -15.33
CA LEU A 85 4.58 -4.45 -15.81
C LEU A 85 5.38 -5.74 -15.68
N LEU A 86 5.05 -6.60 -14.73
CA LEU A 86 5.68 -7.91 -14.57
C LEU A 86 5.17 -8.90 -15.64
N LEU A 87 3.89 -8.84 -15.99
CA LEU A 87 3.26 -9.72 -16.98
C LEU A 87 3.55 -9.30 -18.42
N ASP A 88 3.46 -8.00 -18.72
CA ASP A 88 3.73 -7.43 -20.05
C ASP A 88 4.57 -6.14 -19.95
N PRO A 89 5.91 -6.25 -19.85
CA PRO A 89 6.77 -5.08 -19.80
C PRO A 89 6.77 -4.25 -21.09
N ARG A 90 6.24 -4.76 -22.22
CA ARG A 90 6.24 -4.04 -23.50
C ARG A 90 5.28 -2.85 -23.49
N ARG A 91 4.24 -2.91 -22.66
CA ARG A 91 3.22 -1.84 -22.51
C ARG A 91 3.55 -0.87 -21.38
N ALA A 92 4.82 -0.79 -20.96
CA ALA A 92 5.21 0.01 -19.81
C ALA A 92 4.80 1.48 -19.90
N VAL A 93 4.95 2.09 -21.07
CA VAL A 93 4.54 3.50 -21.30
C VAL A 93 3.06 3.67 -21.01
N LEU A 94 2.20 2.83 -21.58
CA LEU A 94 0.75 2.88 -21.35
C LEU A 94 0.41 2.78 -19.85
N TYR A 95 0.99 1.79 -19.14
CA TYR A 95 0.70 1.60 -17.72
C TYR A 95 1.17 2.78 -16.86
N TRP A 96 2.35 3.34 -17.14
CA TRP A 96 2.85 4.52 -16.43
C TRP A 96 2.07 5.79 -16.77
N THR A 97 1.65 5.97 -18.01
CA THR A 97 0.79 7.10 -18.40
C THR A 97 -0.55 7.03 -17.69
N LEU A 98 -1.22 5.88 -17.69
CA LEU A 98 -2.47 5.69 -16.96
C LEU A 98 -2.28 5.94 -15.45
N ALA A 99 -1.21 5.40 -14.86
CA ALA A 99 -0.88 5.64 -13.45
C ALA A 99 -0.67 7.13 -13.15
N GLY A 100 0.07 7.83 -14.02
CA GLY A 100 0.34 9.26 -13.89
C GLY A 100 -0.93 10.11 -13.99
N VAL A 101 -1.81 9.82 -14.96
CA VAL A 101 -3.11 10.49 -15.10
C VAL A 101 -3.98 10.25 -13.88
N CYS A 102 -4.11 8.99 -13.42
CA CYS A 102 -4.87 8.66 -12.22
C CYS A 102 -4.30 9.34 -10.96
N ALA A 103 -2.97 9.41 -10.85
CA ALA A 103 -2.29 10.10 -9.75
C ALA A 103 -2.56 11.61 -9.76
N ALA A 104 -2.36 12.27 -10.90
CA ALA A 104 -2.64 13.69 -11.06
C ALA A 104 -4.10 14.02 -10.75
N TRP A 105 -5.03 13.20 -11.26
CA TRP A 105 -6.47 13.35 -11.02
C TRP A 105 -6.80 13.19 -9.52
N SER A 106 -6.22 12.18 -8.86
CA SER A 106 -6.43 11.93 -7.43
C SER A 106 -5.94 13.07 -6.56
N VAL A 107 -4.73 13.58 -6.86
CA VAL A 107 -4.14 14.72 -6.15
C VAL A 107 -5.00 15.96 -6.34
N LEU A 108 -5.38 16.27 -7.59
CA LEU A 108 -6.20 17.43 -7.93
C LEU A 108 -7.53 17.42 -7.19
N PHE A 109 -8.31 16.34 -7.29
CA PHE A 109 -9.64 16.27 -6.66
C PHE A 109 -9.57 16.18 -5.14
N THR A 110 -8.51 15.61 -4.56
CA THR A 110 -8.33 15.61 -3.11
C THR A 110 -7.92 17.00 -2.61
N ALA A 111 -7.06 17.71 -3.33
CA ALA A 111 -6.65 19.07 -2.97
C ALA A 111 -7.80 20.09 -3.05
N MET A 112 -8.72 19.90 -4.00
CA MET A 112 -9.92 20.75 -4.15
C MET A 112 -11.09 20.31 -3.26
N ALA A 113 -10.99 19.18 -2.55
CA ALA A 113 -12.10 18.69 -1.75
C ALA A 113 -12.34 19.54 -0.50
N GLY A 114 -13.61 19.79 -0.19
CA GLY A 114 -14.01 20.30 1.11
C GLY A 114 -13.92 19.19 2.15
N PHE A 115 -12.96 19.26 3.06
CA PHE A 115 -12.84 18.32 4.19
C PHE A 115 -13.74 18.76 5.34
N ASP A 116 -14.58 17.86 5.86
CA ASP A 116 -15.36 18.13 7.08
C ASP A 116 -14.42 18.26 8.29
N ARG A 117 -14.23 19.51 8.74
CA ARG A 117 -13.35 19.82 9.87
C ARG A 117 -13.92 19.39 11.21
N ALA A 118 -15.25 19.29 11.36
CA ALA A 118 -15.87 18.85 12.59
C ALA A 118 -15.61 17.36 12.82
N VAL A 119 -15.68 16.55 11.76
CA VAL A 119 -15.31 15.13 11.80
C VAL A 119 -13.84 14.95 12.17
N LEU A 120 -12.94 15.73 11.54
CA LEU A 120 -11.50 15.67 11.84
C LEU A 120 -11.19 16.10 13.29
N ALA A 121 -11.86 17.14 13.79
CA ALA A 121 -11.71 17.59 15.17
C ALA A 121 -12.20 16.54 16.17
N ALA A 122 -13.36 15.92 15.91
CA ALA A 122 -13.90 14.84 16.75
C ALA A 122 -12.97 13.62 16.78
N ALA A 123 -12.43 13.21 15.62
CA ALA A 123 -11.47 12.11 15.55
C ALA A 123 -10.16 12.42 16.27
N SER A 124 -9.70 13.68 16.22
CA SER A 124 -8.51 14.14 16.96
C SER A 124 -8.73 14.05 18.47
N ALA A 125 -9.89 14.49 18.96
CA ALA A 125 -10.24 14.43 20.37
C ALA A 125 -10.39 13.00 20.89
N GLY A 126 -10.87 12.09 20.03
CA GLY A 126 -11.01 10.66 20.36
C GLY A 126 -9.77 9.81 20.11
N ASN A 127 -8.70 10.37 19.53
CA ASN A 127 -7.55 9.62 19.02
C ASN A 127 -7.96 8.44 18.11
N THR A 128 -8.99 8.64 17.29
CA THR A 128 -9.55 7.64 16.38
C THR A 128 -9.19 7.95 14.92
N ILE A 129 -9.48 7.01 14.02
CA ILE A 129 -9.24 7.20 12.59
C ILE A 129 -10.55 7.62 11.90
N PRO A 130 -10.62 8.81 11.30
CA PRO A 130 -11.86 9.30 10.69
C PRO A 130 -12.21 8.52 9.42
N LEU A 131 -13.50 8.31 9.18
CA LEU A 131 -13.99 7.63 7.98
C LEU A 131 -13.89 8.54 6.75
N GLY A 132 -13.41 7.98 5.65
CA GLY A 132 -13.42 8.65 4.35
C GLY A 132 -14.80 9.12 3.91
N SER A 133 -15.84 8.33 4.16
CA SER A 133 -17.22 8.70 3.82
C SER A 133 -17.75 9.86 4.66
N GLN A 134 -17.25 10.04 5.88
CA GLN A 134 -17.64 11.15 6.75
C GLN A 134 -16.87 12.43 6.41
N VAL A 135 -15.57 12.32 6.13
CA VAL A 135 -14.72 13.49 5.85
C VAL A 135 -14.92 14.02 4.43
N LEU A 136 -15.13 13.13 3.46
CA LEU A 136 -15.18 13.44 2.02
C LEU A 136 -16.50 13.01 1.37
N GLY A 137 -17.54 12.71 2.17
CA GLY A 137 -18.83 12.25 1.69
C GLY A 137 -19.39 13.13 0.58
N GLY A 138 -19.82 12.52 -0.52
CA GLY A 138 -20.36 13.23 -1.70
C GLY A 138 -19.31 13.84 -2.64
N MET A 139 -18.05 13.98 -2.20
CA MET A 139 -16.98 14.56 -3.01
C MET A 139 -16.48 13.58 -4.08
N THR A 140 -15.99 14.13 -5.20
CA THR A 140 -15.35 13.33 -6.27
C THR A 140 -14.16 12.52 -5.73
N ALA A 141 -13.36 13.10 -4.83
CA ALA A 141 -12.24 12.43 -4.18
C ALA A 141 -12.64 11.13 -3.45
N TYR A 142 -13.87 11.08 -2.89
CA TYR A 142 -14.40 9.87 -2.26
C TYR A 142 -14.88 8.84 -3.30
N LYS A 143 -15.60 9.31 -4.32
CA LYS A 143 -16.15 8.44 -5.39
C LYS A 143 -15.07 7.68 -6.16
N LEU A 144 -13.86 8.24 -6.27
CA LEU A 144 -12.72 7.60 -6.95
C LEU A 144 -12.21 6.33 -6.25
N VAL A 145 -12.47 6.14 -4.96
CA VAL A 145 -12.02 4.96 -4.22
C VAL A 145 -12.64 3.67 -4.76
N GLY A 146 -13.92 3.69 -5.14
CA GLY A 146 -14.62 2.53 -5.68
C GLY A 146 -13.91 1.88 -6.88
N PRO A 147 -13.72 2.59 -8.01
CA PRO A 147 -13.04 2.04 -9.17
C PRO A 147 -11.57 1.70 -8.90
N PHE A 148 -10.88 2.42 -8.02
CA PHE A 148 -9.48 2.13 -7.69
C PHE A 148 -9.34 0.86 -6.85
N ASN A 149 -10.28 0.58 -5.95
CA ASN A 149 -10.31 -0.68 -5.23
C ASN A 149 -10.51 -1.89 -6.15
N ALA A 150 -11.15 -1.72 -7.32
CA ALA A 150 -11.24 -2.81 -8.30
C ALA A 150 -9.87 -3.28 -8.82
N SER A 151 -8.84 -2.41 -8.76
CA SER A 151 -7.46 -2.79 -9.11
C SER A 151 -6.88 -3.87 -8.19
N PHE A 152 -7.45 -4.06 -6.99
CA PHE A 152 -7.14 -5.19 -6.11
C PHE A 152 -7.32 -6.54 -6.81
N LEU A 153 -8.34 -6.68 -7.66
CA LEU A 153 -8.59 -7.90 -8.44
C LEU A 153 -7.45 -8.19 -9.41
N ILE A 154 -6.84 -7.15 -10.00
CA ILE A 154 -5.67 -7.28 -10.87
C ILE A 154 -4.47 -7.80 -10.07
N VAL A 155 -4.27 -7.30 -8.85
CA VAL A 155 -3.18 -7.74 -7.96
C VAL A 155 -3.37 -9.20 -7.56
N VAL A 156 -4.55 -9.56 -7.03
CA VAL A 156 -4.83 -10.93 -6.56
C VAL A 156 -4.84 -11.91 -7.72
N GLY A 157 -5.61 -11.63 -8.77
CA GLY A 157 -5.69 -12.50 -9.95
C GLY A 157 -4.35 -12.67 -10.65
N GLY A 158 -3.61 -11.56 -10.83
CA GLY A 158 -2.27 -11.58 -11.40
C GLY A 158 -1.29 -12.39 -10.54
N SER A 159 -1.38 -12.28 -9.21
CA SER A 159 -0.50 -13.02 -8.30
C SER A 159 -0.76 -14.53 -8.34
N ILE A 160 -2.04 -14.94 -8.36
CA ILE A 160 -2.44 -16.35 -8.50
C ILE A 160 -1.96 -16.91 -9.84
N TRP A 161 -2.23 -16.20 -10.95
CA TRP A 161 -1.74 -16.59 -12.27
C TRP A 161 -0.22 -16.76 -12.26
N SER A 162 0.51 -15.75 -11.77
CA SER A 162 1.97 -15.75 -11.73
C SER A 162 2.51 -16.92 -10.90
N ALA A 163 1.90 -17.21 -9.74
CA ALA A 163 2.29 -18.33 -8.90
C ALA A 163 2.10 -19.68 -9.60
N VAL A 164 0.95 -19.89 -10.27
CA VAL A 164 0.67 -21.13 -11.01
C VAL A 164 1.61 -21.29 -12.20
N ARG A 165 1.77 -20.24 -13.02
CA ARG A 165 2.60 -20.26 -14.23
C ARG A 165 4.08 -20.44 -13.94
N THR A 166 4.60 -19.80 -12.90
CA THR A 166 6.04 -19.85 -12.55
C THR A 166 6.36 -20.92 -11.51
N ARG A 167 5.35 -21.62 -10.96
CA ARG A 167 5.43 -22.51 -9.79
C ARG A 167 6.12 -21.89 -8.58
N ARG A 168 6.11 -20.56 -8.46
CA ARG A 168 6.71 -19.81 -7.34
C ARG A 168 5.65 -19.45 -6.32
N TRP A 169 5.20 -20.43 -5.56
CA TRP A 169 4.18 -20.28 -4.51
C TRP A 169 4.50 -19.21 -3.46
N ARG A 170 5.78 -18.87 -3.27
CA ARG A 170 6.23 -17.78 -2.38
C ARG A 170 5.68 -16.40 -2.79
N VAL A 171 5.32 -16.21 -4.05
CA VAL A 171 4.66 -14.98 -4.54
C VAL A 171 3.27 -14.81 -3.92
N LEU A 172 2.60 -15.90 -3.54
CA LEU A 172 1.30 -15.83 -2.86
C LEU A 172 1.39 -15.19 -1.47
N LEU A 173 2.56 -15.19 -0.82
CA LEU A 173 2.75 -14.46 0.43
C LEU A 173 2.60 -12.94 0.24
N ILE A 174 3.01 -12.43 -0.93
CA ILE A 174 2.82 -11.01 -1.26
C ILE A 174 1.32 -10.74 -1.44
N ALA A 175 0.61 -11.58 -2.18
CA ALA A 175 -0.84 -11.47 -2.35
C ALA A 175 -1.61 -11.57 -1.02
N LEU A 176 -1.19 -12.50 -0.15
CA LEU A 176 -1.74 -12.64 1.19
C LEU A 176 -1.53 -11.37 2.01
N GLY A 177 -0.31 -10.82 2.02
CA GLY A 177 -0.02 -9.60 2.75
C GLY A 177 -0.81 -8.38 2.26
N VAL A 178 -0.99 -8.22 0.94
CA VAL A 178 -1.87 -7.18 0.36
C VAL A 178 -3.32 -7.39 0.80
N THR A 179 -3.79 -8.63 0.81
CA THR A 179 -5.16 -8.98 1.24
C THR A 179 -5.38 -8.67 2.72
N VAL A 180 -4.41 -9.02 3.57
CA VAL A 180 -4.45 -8.72 5.02
C VAL A 180 -4.46 -7.21 5.26
N ALA A 181 -3.62 -6.45 4.54
CA ALA A 181 -3.62 -4.99 4.64
C ALA A 181 -4.97 -4.38 4.17
N ALA A 182 -5.54 -4.89 3.07
CA ALA A 182 -6.83 -4.44 2.54
C ALA A 182 -7.99 -4.70 3.51
N ALA A 183 -7.97 -5.84 4.21
CA ALA A 183 -8.95 -6.15 5.26
C ALA A 183 -8.92 -5.14 6.42
N GLY A 184 -7.77 -4.48 6.63
CA GLY A 184 -7.62 -3.39 7.59
C GLY A 184 -8.63 -2.27 7.36
N SER A 185 -8.82 -1.85 6.11
CA SER A 185 -9.73 -0.77 5.75
C SER A 185 -11.19 -1.02 6.17
N SER A 186 -11.61 -2.29 6.24
CA SER A 186 -12.95 -2.67 6.72
C SER A 186 -13.13 -2.51 8.23
N ALA A 187 -12.04 -2.39 9.01
CA ALA A 187 -12.10 -2.20 10.45
C ALA A 187 -12.23 -0.73 10.88
N VAL A 188 -11.99 0.23 9.98
CA VAL A 188 -12.10 1.67 10.27
C VAL A 188 -13.56 2.01 10.60
N GLY A 189 -13.80 2.69 11.73
CA GLY A 189 -15.15 3.12 12.14
C GLY A 189 -15.99 2.06 12.84
N SER A 190 -15.47 0.85 13.02
CA SER A 190 -16.13 -0.22 13.80
C SER A 190 -15.93 -0.08 15.31
N GLY A 191 -15.34 1.03 15.77
CA GLY A 191 -14.91 1.23 17.16
C GLY A 191 -13.67 0.40 17.53
N ARG A 192 -13.05 -0.31 16.58
CA ARG A 192 -11.86 -1.15 16.76
C ARG A 192 -10.68 -0.67 15.91
N ASP A 193 -10.41 0.63 15.93
CA ASP A 193 -9.37 1.25 15.09
C ASP A 193 -7.96 0.65 15.30
N PHE A 194 -7.71 0.03 16.45
CA PHE A 194 -6.50 -0.76 16.67
C PHE A 194 -6.33 -1.93 15.68
N LEU A 195 -7.42 -2.59 15.25
CA LEU A 195 -7.37 -3.66 14.26
C LEU A 195 -6.86 -3.18 12.91
N PHE A 196 -7.20 -1.95 12.52
CA PHE A 196 -6.67 -1.34 11.31
C PHE A 196 -5.13 -1.27 11.35
N SER A 197 -4.56 -0.78 12.46
CA SER A 197 -3.11 -0.69 12.63
C SER A 197 -2.43 -2.06 12.67
N VAL A 198 -3.04 -3.05 13.34
CA VAL A 198 -2.53 -4.43 13.40
C VAL A 198 -2.51 -5.05 12.00
N LEU A 199 -3.60 -4.93 11.25
CA LEU A 199 -3.74 -5.51 9.92
C LEU A 199 -2.78 -4.86 8.91
N LEU A 200 -2.57 -3.55 8.99
CA LEU A 200 -1.54 -2.86 8.21
C LEU A 200 -0.13 -3.39 8.51
N ALA A 201 0.24 -3.43 9.80
CA ALA A 201 1.56 -3.89 10.22
C ALA A 201 1.82 -5.36 9.87
N ALA A 202 0.82 -6.23 10.10
CA ALA A 202 0.89 -7.63 9.74
C ALA A 202 0.96 -7.81 8.21
N GLY A 203 0.09 -7.13 7.47
CA GLY A 203 0.04 -7.21 6.00
C GLY A 203 1.37 -6.82 5.35
N VAL A 204 1.94 -5.67 5.71
CA VAL A 204 3.22 -5.23 5.14
C VAL A 204 4.39 -6.13 5.56
N SER A 205 4.38 -6.65 6.79
CA SER A 205 5.39 -7.59 7.27
C SER A 205 5.34 -8.90 6.50
N ILE A 206 4.14 -9.45 6.26
CA ILE A 206 3.94 -10.65 5.45
C ILE A 206 4.41 -10.43 4.01
N MET A 207 4.06 -9.28 3.40
CA MET A 207 4.56 -8.93 2.06
C MET A 207 6.10 -8.90 2.04
N TYR A 208 6.71 -8.27 3.04
CA TYR A 208 8.16 -8.13 3.13
C TYR A 208 8.87 -9.48 3.31
N LEU A 209 8.35 -10.35 4.19
CA LEU A 209 8.84 -11.71 4.37
C LEU A 209 8.72 -12.53 3.08
N GLY A 210 7.61 -12.41 2.35
CA GLY A 210 7.42 -13.03 1.05
C GLY A 210 8.48 -12.58 0.03
N PHE A 211 8.77 -11.28 -0.02
CA PHE A 211 9.81 -10.71 -0.87
C PHE A 211 11.21 -11.24 -0.51
N LEU A 212 11.58 -11.24 0.77
CA LEU A 212 12.86 -11.78 1.23
C LEU A 212 12.99 -13.28 0.90
N ALA A 213 11.92 -14.05 1.10
CA ALA A 213 11.89 -15.48 0.80
C ALA A 213 11.99 -15.77 -0.70
N ALA A 214 11.45 -14.91 -1.56
CA ALA A 214 11.53 -15.02 -3.02
C ALA A 214 12.87 -14.54 -3.60
N SER A 215 13.61 -13.70 -2.86
CA SER A 215 14.88 -13.10 -3.30
C SER A 215 16.12 -13.93 -2.95
N ARG A 216 16.00 -15.02 -2.17
CA ARG A 216 17.12 -15.89 -1.81
C ARG A 216 17.60 -16.74 -2.99
N PRO A 217 18.91 -16.78 -3.30
CA PRO A 217 19.46 -17.70 -4.30
C PRO A 217 19.17 -19.17 -3.94
N PRO A 218 19.03 -20.07 -4.92
CA PRO A 218 18.98 -21.50 -4.67
C PRO A 218 20.21 -21.93 -3.85
N ARG A 219 20.01 -22.73 -2.80
CA ARG A 219 21.08 -23.29 -2.00
C ARG A 219 21.96 -24.13 -2.93
N ARG A 220 23.22 -23.74 -3.16
CA ARG A 220 24.17 -24.59 -3.89
C ARG A 220 24.40 -25.84 -3.05
N VAL A 221 23.96 -27.00 -3.54
CA VAL A 221 24.33 -28.29 -2.95
C VAL A 221 25.81 -28.51 -3.32
N PRO A 222 26.71 -28.77 -2.35
CA PRO A 222 28.10 -29.11 -2.66
C PRO A 222 28.13 -30.31 -3.64
N SER A 223 28.88 -30.21 -4.73
CA SER A 223 29.03 -31.36 -5.62
C SER A 223 29.82 -32.45 -4.87
N PRO A 224 29.39 -33.73 -4.90
CA PRO A 224 30.08 -34.83 -4.22
C PRO A 224 31.52 -35.12 -4.70
N LEU A 225 32.03 -34.39 -5.70
CA LEU A 225 33.27 -34.68 -6.42
C LEU A 225 34.48 -33.88 -5.93
N SER A 226 34.48 -33.39 -4.69
CA SER A 226 35.64 -32.69 -4.09
C SER A 226 36.11 -33.34 -2.79
N ALA A 227 36.06 -34.67 -2.70
CA ALA A 227 36.66 -35.45 -1.62
C ALA A 227 37.66 -36.46 -2.21
#